data_AF-A0A356UBA3-F1
#
_entry.id   AF-A0A356UBA3-F1
#
_cell.length_a   1.000
_cell.length_b   1.000
_cell.length_c   1.000
_cell.angle_alpha   90.00
_cell.angle_beta   90.00
_cell.angle_gamma   90.00
#
_symmetry.space_group_name_H-M   'P 1'
#
loop_
_entity.id
_entity.type
_entity.pdbx_description
1 polymer ?
#
loop_
_entity_poly.entity_id
_entity_poly.type
_entity_poly.pdbx_seq_one_letter_code
_entity_poly.pdbx_strand_id
1 'polypeptide(L)' 'MARDDVIEVEGRVLEPLPNAMFKVELENGHKVLA' A
#
# COMPACT_ATOMS: atom_id res chain seq x y z
N MET A 1 12.13 24.15 -0.31
CA MET A 1 11.88 23.24 -1.45
C MET A 1 11.97 21.83 -0.89
N ALA A 2 10.90 21.38 -0.26
CA ALA A 2 10.79 20.04 0.29
C ALA A 2 10.52 19.12 -0.89
N ARG A 3 11.44 18.18 -1.16
CA ARG A 3 11.21 17.15 -2.16
C ARG A 3 10.36 16.11 -1.47
N ASP A 4 9.12 15.97 -1.90
CA ASP A 4 8.27 14.85 -1.52
C ASP A 4 8.88 13.59 -2.15
N ASP A 5 9.73 12.89 -1.40
CA ASP A 5 10.27 11.59 -1.78
C ASP A 5 9.13 10.56 -1.63
N VAL A 6 8.25 10.51 -2.62
CA VAL A 6 7.23 9.48 -2.75
C VAL A 6 7.88 8.19 -3.23
N ILE A 7 7.67 7.11 -2.48
CA ILE A 7 8.14 5.78 -2.82
C ILE A 7 6.95 5.04 -3.44
N GLU A 8 7.05 4.76 -4.74
CA GLU A 8 6.07 3.95 -5.46
C GLU A 8 6.48 2.48 -5.38
N VAL A 9 5.54 1.63 -4.96
CA VAL A 9 5.80 0.19 -4.81
C VAL A 9 4.59 -0.57 -5.34
N GLU A 10 4.87 -1.66 -6.07
CA GLU A 10 3.83 -2.59 -6.51
C GLU A 10 3.49 -3.56 -5.37
N GLY A 11 2.20 -3.86 -5.23
CA GLY A 11 1.69 -4.76 -4.21
C GLY A 11 0.40 -5.43 -4.66
N ARG A 12 0.10 -6.59 -4.07
CA ARG A 12 -1.09 -7.38 -4.37
C ARG A 12 -2.21 -7.04 -3.39
N VAL A 13 -3.38 -6.67 -3.89
CA VAL A 13 -4.58 -6.49 -3.07
C VAL A 13 -5.05 -7.87 -2.57
N LEU A 14 -5.15 -8.02 -1.25
CA LEU A 14 -5.61 -9.25 -0.60
C LEU A 14 -7.11 -9.19 -0.29
N GLU A 15 -7.57 -8.13 0.38
CA GLU A 15 -8.93 -8.00 0.87
C GLU A 15 -9.39 -6.53 0.87
N PRO A 16 -10.62 -6.23 0.40
CA PRO A 16 -11.22 -4.90 0.52
C PRO A 16 -11.82 -4.70 1.91
N LEU A 17 -11.65 -3.52 2.50
CA LEU A 17 -12.14 -3.17 3.83
C LEU A 17 -13.27 -2.13 3.75
N PRO A 18 -14.20 -2.14 4.74
CA PRO A 18 -15.14 -1.03 4.91
C PRO A 18 -14.33 0.24 5.22
N ASN A 19 -14.74 1.38 4.62
CA ASN A 19 -14.03 2.68 4.56
C ASN A 19 -13.13 2.89 3.32
N ALA A 20 -13.34 2.14 2.24
CA ALA A 20 -12.60 2.28 0.99
C ALA A 20 -11.07 2.10 1.15
N MET A 21 -10.68 1.33 2.16
CA MET A 21 -9.31 0.88 2.34
C MET A 21 -9.15 -0.54 1.77
N PHE A 22 -7.93 -0.87 1.40
CA PHE A 22 -7.52 -2.15 0.86
C PHE A 22 -6.33 -2.64 1.66
N LYS A 23 -6.38 -3.92 2.01
CA LYS A 23 -5.19 -4.57 2.55
C LYS A 23 -4.34 -5.00 1.36
N VAL A 24 -3.16 -4.44 1.29
CA VAL A 24 -2.19 -4.70 0.22
C VAL A 24 -1.01 -5.44 0.82
N GLU A 25 -0.60 -6.53 0.18
CA GLU A 25 0.63 -7.25 0.49
C GLU A 25 1.69 -6.86 -0.52
N LEU A 26 2.77 -6.27 -0.02
CA LEU A 26 3.93 -5.94 -0.81
C LEU A 26 4.76 -7.21 -1.07
N GLU A 27 5.53 -7.22 -2.16
CA GLU A 27 6.37 -8.38 -2.53
C GLU A 27 7.44 -8.73 -1.48
N ASN A 28 7.81 -7.76 -0.63
CA ASN A 28 8.71 -7.96 0.50
C ASN A 28 8.07 -8.69 1.70
N GLY A 29 6.80 -9.10 1.59
CA GLY A 29 6.04 -9.80 2.64
C GLY A 29 5.41 -8.89 3.69
N HIS A 30 5.53 -7.56 3.54
CA HIS A 30 4.88 -6.61 4.43
C HIS A 30 3.44 -6.34 3.99
N LYS A 31 2.54 -6.24 4.98
CA LYS A 31 1.12 -5.93 4.77
C LYS A 31 0.87 -4.48 5.13
N VAL A 32 0.28 -3.74 4.21
CA VAL A 32 0.01 -2.31 4.34
C VAL A 32 -1.48 -2.07 4.11
N LEU A 33 -1.99 -1.00 4.69
CA LEU A 33 -3.35 -0.51 4.46
C LEU A 33 -3.22 0.66 3.48
N ALA A 34 -3.88 0.53 2.34
CA ALA A 34 -3.98 1.56 1.30
C ALA A 34 -5.43 2.03 1.16
#